data_AF-A0A1Q6YI12-F1
#
_entry.id   AF-A0A1Q6YI12-F1
#
_cell.length_a   1.000
_cell.length_b   1.000
_cell.length_c   1.000
_cell.angle_alpha   90.00
_cell.angle_beta   90.00
_cell.angle_gamma   90.00
#
_symmetry.space_group_name_H-M   'P 1'
#
loop_
_entity.id
_entity.type
_entity.pdbx_description
1 polymer ?
#
loop_
_entity_poly.entity_id
_entity_poly.type
_entity_poly.pdbx_seq_one_letter_code
_entity_poly.pdbx_strand_id
1 'polypeptide(L)' 'MAVSLHHGGGVGIGYSIHAGQVIVADGTPEAARRLSRVLTNDPGTGVMRHVDAGYDEAMECARERGVKIPML' A
#
# COMPACT_ATOMS: atom_id res chain seq x y z
N MET A 1 -8.35 -13.13 3.58
CA MET A 1 -7.73 -11.79 3.65
C MET A 1 -7.88 -11.32 5.08
N ALA A 2 -6.80 -10.85 5.68
CA ALA A 2 -6.81 -10.23 7.00
C ALA A 2 -6.15 -8.86 6.89
N VAL A 3 -6.65 -7.89 7.66
CA VAL A 3 -6.11 -6.54 7.76
C VAL A 3 -6.02 -6.21 9.23
N SER A 4 -4.94 -5.56 9.64
CA SER A 4 -4.73 -5.14 11.01
C SER A 4 -4.28 -3.69 11.09
N LEU A 5 -4.62 -3.05 12.20
CA LEU A 5 -4.17 -1.72 12.59
C LEU A 5 -3.64 -1.79 14.00
N HIS A 6 -2.37 -1.45 14.17
CA HIS A 6 -1.68 -1.57 15.44
C HIS A 6 -1.20 -0.20 15.92
N HIS A 7 -1.18 0.00 17.23
CA HIS A 7 -0.64 1.18 17.89
C HIS A 7 0.63 0.82 18.66
N GLY A 8 1.71 1.59 18.45
CA GLY A 8 2.94 1.54 19.22
C GLY A 8 3.90 0.38 18.93
N GLY A 9 3.71 -0.35 17.83
CA GLY A 9 4.66 -1.41 17.49
C GLY A 9 6.06 -0.85 17.23
N GLY A 10 7.08 -1.53 17.77
CA GLY A 10 8.50 -1.16 17.70
C GLY A 10 8.90 -0.04 18.66
N VAL A 11 8.16 1.08 18.66
CA VAL A 11 8.57 2.34 19.33
C VAL A 11 7.77 2.70 20.59
N GLY A 12 6.79 1.88 20.98
CA GLY A 12 5.99 2.08 22.18
C GLY A 12 4.71 2.90 21.96
N ILE A 13 3.81 2.82 22.94
CA ILE A 13 2.49 3.48 22.93
C ILE A 13 2.65 4.99 22.75
N GLY A 14 1.91 5.55 21.78
CA GLY A 14 1.87 6.98 21.48
C GLY A 14 2.76 7.44 20.32
N TYR A 15 3.66 6.58 19.82
CA TYR A 15 4.69 7.01 18.86
C TYR A 15 4.50 6.49 17.43
N SER A 16 3.67 5.47 17.21
CA SER A 16 3.43 4.94 15.86
C SER A 16 2.03 4.35 15.72
N ILE A 17 1.45 4.56 14.54
CA ILE A 17 0.30 3.78 14.05
C ILE A 17 0.76 3.16 12.74
N HIS A 18 0.56 1.85 12.58
CA HIS A 18 0.88 1.14 11.34
C HIS A 18 -0.17 0.09 11.02
N ALA A 19 -0.24 -0.25 9.74
CA ALA A 19 -1.19 -1.20 9.19
C ALA A 19 -0.44 -2.43 8.65
N GLY A 20 -1.06 -3.60 8.78
CA GLY A 20 -0.61 -4.83 8.14
C GLY A 20 -1.73 -5.44 7.31
N GLN A 21 -1.36 -6.15 6.24
CA GLN A 21 -2.31 -6.92 5.45
C GLN A 21 -1.75 -8.30 5.12
N VAL A 22 -2.64 -9.30 5.04
CA VAL A 22 -2.35 -10.63 4.53
C VAL A 22 -3.42 -11.03 3.52
N ILE A 23 -2.98 -11.55 2.36
CA ILE A 23 -3.83 -12.16 1.36
C ILE A 23 -3.34 -13.57 1.02
N VAL A 24 -4.28 -14.50 0.85
CA VAL A 24 -4.01 -15.92 0.58
C VAL A 24 -4.14 -16.18 -0.91
N ALA A 25 -3.15 -16.87 -1.48
CA ALA A 25 -3.21 -17.45 -2.82
C ALA A 25 -3.64 -18.92 -2.72
N ASP A 26 -4.94 -19.19 -2.80
CA ASP A 26 -5.52 -20.54 -2.67
C ASP A 26 -5.73 -21.25 -4.02
N GLY A 27 -5.27 -20.66 -5.12
CA GLY A 27 -5.42 -21.21 -6.48
C GLY A 27 -6.75 -20.88 -7.16
N THR A 28 -7.69 -20.21 -6.49
CA THR A 28 -8.99 -19.85 -7.08
C THR A 28 -8.91 -18.62 -8.01
N PRO A 29 -9.75 -18.53 -9.06
CA PRO A 29 -9.88 -17.32 -9.87
C PRO A 29 -10.26 -16.08 -9.05
N GLU A 30 -11.07 -16.25 -8.01
CA GLU A 30 -11.46 -15.19 -7.09
C GLU A 30 -10.26 -14.67 -6.30
N ALA A 31 -9.37 -15.56 -5.85
CA ALA A 31 -8.14 -15.16 -5.18
C ALA A 31 -7.20 -14.43 -6.15
N ALA A 32 -7.06 -14.88 -7.40
CA ALA A 32 -6.26 -14.19 -8.41
C ALA A 32 -6.74 -12.73 -8.63
N ARG A 33 -8.06 -12.51 -8.71
CA ARG A 33 -8.64 -11.15 -8.82
C ARG A 33 -8.36 -10.29 -7.58
N ARG A 34 -8.42 -10.88 -6.38
CA ARG A 34 -8.14 -10.17 -5.12
C ARG A 34 -6.65 -9.84 -5.00
N LEU A 35 -5.77 -10.78 -5.35
CA LEU A 35 -4.31 -10.63 -5.35
C LEU A 35 -3.87 -9.48 -6.26
N SER A 36 -4.37 -9.44 -7.49
CA SER A 36 -4.05 -8.35 -8.43
C SER A 36 -4.37 -6.97 -7.85
N ARG A 37 -5.50 -6.84 -7.13
CA ARG A 37 -5.89 -5.57 -6.51
C ARG A 37 -5.06 -5.24 -5.28
N VAL A 38 -4.94 -6.18 -4.35
CA VAL A 38 -4.25 -5.96 -3.07
C VAL A 38 -2.76 -5.68 -3.29
N LEU A 39 -2.09 -6.48 -4.14
CA LEU A 39 -0.66 -6.32 -4.40
C LEU A 39 -0.34 -5.15 -5.34
N THR A 40 -1.34 -4.55 -6.00
CA THR A 40 -1.17 -3.27 -6.70
C THR A 40 -1.38 -2.09 -5.75
N ASN A 41 -2.46 -2.14 -4.96
CA ASN A 41 -2.88 -1.00 -4.16
C ASN A 41 -2.02 -0.80 -2.91
N ASP A 42 -1.61 -1.88 -2.23
CA ASP A 42 -0.81 -1.78 -1.01
C ASP A 42 0.52 -1.01 -1.24
N PRO A 43 1.41 -1.41 -2.17
CA PRO A 43 2.57 -0.61 -2.52
C PRO A 43 2.20 0.72 -3.21
N GLY A 44 1.08 0.76 -3.96
CA GLY A 44 0.57 1.97 -4.60
C GLY A 44 0.29 3.09 -3.59
N THR A 45 -0.20 2.77 -2.39
CA THR A 45 -0.38 3.76 -1.30
C THR A 45 0.96 4.30 -0.79
N GLY A 46 2.00 3.48 -0.77
CA GLY A 46 3.36 3.90 -0.47
C GLY A 46 3.88 4.92 -1.48
N VAL A 47 3.74 4.65 -2.77
CA VAL A 47 4.10 5.60 -3.84
C VAL A 47 3.29 6.89 -3.70
N MET A 48 1.97 6.79 -3.58
CA MET A 48 1.07 7.94 -3.41
C MET A 48 1.49 8.83 -2.22
N ARG A 49 1.79 8.23 -1.07
CA ARG A 49 2.25 8.95 0.12
C ARG A 49 3.52 9.75 -0.13
N HIS A 50 4.50 9.17 -0.82
CA HIS A 50 5.77 9.85 -1.08
C HIS A 50 5.64 10.88 -2.22
N VAL A 51 4.73 10.69 -3.17
CA VAL A 51 4.36 11.76 -4.12
C VAL A 51 3.78 12.95 -3.37
N ASP A 52 2.82 12.73 -2.48
CA ASP A 52 2.18 13.80 -1.69
C ASP A 52 3.21 14.56 -0.84
N ALA A 53 4.25 13.87 -0.36
CA ALA A 53 5.35 14.48 0.37
C ALA A 53 6.40 15.20 -0.52
N GLY A 54 6.24 15.19 -1.84
CA GLY A 54 7.07 15.96 -2.79
C GLY A 54 8.32 15.23 -3.31
N TYR A 55 8.39 13.90 -3.24
CA TYR A 55 9.56 13.15 -3.72
C TYR A 55 9.53 12.93 -5.24
N ASP A 56 10.55 13.41 -5.95
CA ASP A 56 10.67 13.28 -7.42
C ASP A 56 10.68 11.82 -7.89
N GLU A 57 11.45 10.96 -7.21
CA GLU A 57 11.52 9.52 -7.52
C GLU A 57 10.14 8.84 -7.41
N ALA A 58 9.30 9.28 -6.46
CA ALA A 58 7.95 8.75 -6.31
C ALA A 58 7.03 9.23 -7.43
N MET A 59 7.19 10.48 -7.89
CA MET A 59 6.44 11.02 -9.03
C MET A 59 6.81 10.30 -10.34
N GLU A 60 8.08 9.98 -10.53
CA GLU A 60 8.55 9.15 -11.65
C GLU A 60 7.93 7.75 -11.58
N CYS A 61 8.04 7.07 -10.45
CA CYS A 61 7.44 5.75 -10.24
C CYS A 61 5.92 5.75 -10.49
N ALA A 62 5.21 6.79 -10.02
CA ALA A 62 3.77 6.94 -10.24
C ALA A 62 3.43 7.03 -11.74
N ARG A 63 4.19 7.80 -12.52
CA ARG A 63 4.00 7.94 -13.98
C ARG A 63 4.33 6.63 -14.71
N GLU A 64 5.45 6.00 -14.39
CA GLU A 64 5.89 4.74 -15.03
C GLU A 64 4.94 3.58 -14.78
N ARG A 65 4.42 3.47 -13.55
CA ARG A 65 3.56 2.36 -13.12
C ARG A 65 2.07 2.66 -13.25
N GLY A 66 1.71 3.88 -13.66
CA GLY A 66 0.31 4.30 -13.85
C GLY A 66 -0.47 4.42 -12.54
N VAL A 67 0.19 4.81 -11.44
CA VAL A 67 -0.48 5.10 -10.17
C VAL A 67 -1.27 6.40 -10.33
N LYS A 68 -2.60 6.33 -10.19
CA LYS A 68 -3.49 7.48 -10.40
C LYS A 68 -3.53 8.34 -9.14
N ILE A 69 -2.96 9.54 -9.21
CA ILE A 69 -2.94 10.52 -8.12
C ILE A 69 -3.64 11.78 -8.63
N PRO A 70 -4.86 12.12 -8.15
CA PRO A 70 -5.66 13.20 -8.75
C PRO A 70 -5.05 14.61 -8.68
N MET A 71 -4.15 14.85 -7.73
CA MET A 71 -3.51 16.14 -7.48
C MET A 71 -2.13 16.28 -8.15
N LEU A 72 -1.64 15.22 -8.79
CA LEU A 72 -0.37 15.19 -9.52
C LEU A 72 -0.57 15.47 -11.01
#